data_AF-A0A9D9D3U0-F1
#
_entry.id   AF-A0A9D9D3U0-F1
#
_cell.length_a   1.000
_cell.length_b   1.000
_cell.length_c   1.000
_cell.angle_alpha   90.00
_cell.angle_beta   90.00
_cell.angle_gamma   90.00
#
_symmetry.space_group_name_H-M   'P 1'
#
loop_
_entity.id
_entity.type
_entity.pdbx_description
1 polymer ?
#
loop_
_entity_poly.entity_id
_entity_poly.type
_entity_poly.pdbx_seq_one_letter_code
_entity_poly.pdbx_strand_id
1 'polypeptide(L)'
;MKIPEIGLIICNSGASNSGYLTGLVAFEIAEKFGEEKVGICSLPALVNNIPRQTQLIKKVPYTVVIDGCHNECSGKILDRIGIKY
;
A
#
# COMPACT_ATOMS: atom_id res chain seq x y z
N MET A 1 -0.66 -16.39 -1.95
CA MET A 1 -0.87 -15.32 -0.96
C MET A 1 -2.34 -15.34 -0.60
N LYS A 2 -2.64 -15.58 0.69
CA LYS A 2 -3.99 -15.33 1.20
C LYS A 2 -4.28 -13.82 1.10
N ILE A 3 -5.55 -13.44 1.06
CA ILE A 3 -5.93 -12.03 1.01
C ILE A 3 -5.69 -11.45 2.41
N PRO A 4 -4.89 -10.38 2.56
CA PRO A 4 -4.64 -9.79 3.86
C PRO A 4 -5.89 -9.07 4.39
N GLU A 5 -6.05 -9.00 5.70
CA GLU A 5 -7.09 -8.19 6.35
C GLU A 5 -6.85 -6.69 6.13
N ILE A 6 -5.58 -6.27 6.19
CA ILE A 6 -5.13 -4.89 5.98
C ILE A 6 -4.15 -4.82 4.80
N GLY A 7 -4.50 -4.03 3.79
CA GLY A 7 -3.64 -3.72 2.65
C GLY A 7 -2.94 -2.39 2.88
N LEU A 8 -1.61 -2.40 2.95
CA LEU A 8 -0.81 -1.18 3.05
C LEU A 8 -0.41 -0.70 1.66
N ILE A 9 -0.68 0.56 1.35
CA ILE A 9 -0.08 1.25 0.20
C ILE A 9 0.84 2.32 0.73
N ILE A 10 2.13 2.19 0.41
CA ILE A 10 3.18 2.97 1.05
C ILE A 10 4.00 3.75 0.04
N CYS A 11 4.37 4.98 0.39
CA CYS A 11 5.45 5.70 -0.26
C CYS A 11 6.77 5.15 0.26
N ASN A 12 7.46 4.33 -0.54
CA ASN A 12 8.78 3.77 -0.21
C ASN A 12 9.89 4.41 -1.05
N SER A 13 10.01 5.73 -0.97
CA SER A 13 11.01 6.51 -1.74
C SER A 13 12.19 6.91 -0.87
N GLY A 14 13.40 6.63 -1.34
CA GLY A 14 14.66 7.10 -0.74
C GLY A 14 14.98 8.57 -1.02
N ALA A 15 14.15 9.28 -1.80
CA ALA A 15 14.31 10.70 -2.06
C ALA A 15 13.86 11.59 -0.87
N SER A 16 13.26 11.00 0.17
CA SER A 16 12.96 11.65 1.44
C SER A 16 13.18 10.69 2.60
N ASN A 17 13.54 11.23 3.77
CA ASN A 17 13.62 10.43 5.00
C ASN A 17 12.27 9.79 5.36
N SER A 18 11.17 10.52 5.16
CA SER A 18 9.82 10.05 5.47
C SER A 18 9.37 8.86 4.62
N GLY A 19 9.71 8.84 3.33
CA GLY A 19 9.43 7.69 2.45
C GLY A 19 10.25 6.47 2.86
N TYR A 20 11.53 6.65 3.18
CA TYR A 20 12.38 5.58 3.68
C TYR A 20 11.86 4.98 5.00
N LEU A 21 11.50 5.83 5.97
CA LEU A 21 10.93 5.40 7.26
C LEU A 21 9.60 4.67 7.09
N THR A 22 8.75 5.14 6.18
CA THR A 22 7.48 4.48 5.87
C THR A 22 7.72 3.06 5.36
N GLY A 23 8.71 2.87 4.49
CA GLY A 23 9.15 1.55 4.02
C GLY A 23 9.56 0.64 5.18
N LEU A 24 10.48 1.09 6.03
CA LEU A 24 10.97 0.32 7.18
C LEU A 24 9.84 -0.14 8.10
N VAL A 25 8.96 0.79 8.50
CA VAL A 25 7.85 0.49 9.41
C VAL A 25 6.86 -0.49 8.77
N ALA A 26 6.57 -0.34 7.47
CA ALA A 26 5.67 -1.24 6.78
C ALA A 26 6.20 -2.68 6.72
N PHE A 27 7.51 -2.86 6.49
CA PHE A 27 8.14 -4.18 6.55
C PHE A 27 8.13 -4.77 7.96
N GLU A 28 8.43 -3.97 8.99
CA GLU A 28 8.36 -4.43 10.39
C GLU A 28 6.95 -4.88 10.78
N ILE A 29 5.91 -4.13 10.39
CA ILE A 29 4.51 -4.49 10.65
C ILE A 29 4.14 -5.79 9.91
N ALA A 30 4.53 -5.92 8.64
CA ALA A 30 4.25 -7.13 7.86
C ALA A 30 4.94 -8.37 8.46
N GLU A 31 6.18 -8.24 8.93
CA GLU A 31 6.89 -9.31 9.63
C GLU A 31 6.24 -9.65 10.97
N LYS A 32 5.88 -8.64 11.77
CA LYS A 32 5.32 -8.81 13.11
C LYS A 32 3.94 -9.46 13.12
N PHE A 33 3.08 -9.13 12.16
CA PHE A 33 1.69 -9.60 12.12
C PHE A 33 1.43 -10.70 11.07
N GLY A 34 2.40 -10.93 10.19
CA GLY A 34 2.31 -11.91 9.11
C GLY A 34 1.44 -11.47 7.92
N GLU A 35 1.69 -12.09 6.77
CA GLU A 35 1.07 -11.74 5.49
C GLU A 35 -0.46 -11.96 5.45
N GLU A 36 -1.02 -12.75 6.38
CA GLU A 36 -2.48 -12.95 6.48
C GLU A 36 -3.18 -11.74 7.13
N LYS A 37 -2.48 -11.03 8.02
CA LYS A 37 -3.03 -9.87 8.71
C LYS A 37 -2.73 -8.59 7.94
N VAL A 38 -1.49 -8.43 7.48
CA VAL A 38 -1.01 -7.21 6.82
C VAL A 38 -0.25 -7.56 5.55
N GLY A 39 -0.67 -6.97 4.43
CA GLY A 39 0.01 -7.14 3.14
C GLY A 39 0.34 -5.80 2.48
N ILE A 40 1.55 -5.69 1.94
CA ILE A 40 1.96 -4.49 1.19
C ILE A 40 1.47 -4.61 -0.26
N CYS A 41 0.61 -3.69 -0.67
CA CYS A 41 -0.02 -3.63 -1.99
C CYS A 41 0.78 -2.72 -2.93
N SER A 42 1.00 -3.20 -4.16
CA SER A 42 1.83 -2.50 -5.14
C SER A 42 1.07 -1.39 -5.87
N LEU A 43 1.30 -0.13 -5.49
CA LEU A 43 0.71 1.03 -6.20
C LEU A 43 1.04 1.05 -7.71
N PRO A 44 2.29 0.80 -8.17
CA PRO A 44 2.57 0.75 -9.61
C PRO A 44 1.75 -0.31 -10.35
N ALA A 45 1.52 -1.47 -9.74
CA ALA A 45 0.71 -2.52 -10.35
C ALA A 45 -0.77 -2.11 -10.46
N LEU A 46 -1.29 -1.35 -9.49
CA LEU A 46 -2.65 -0.81 -9.53
C LEU A 46 -2.82 0.22 -10.66
N VAL A 47 -1.87 1.15 -10.79
CA VAL A 47 -1.86 2.15 -11.87
C VAL A 47 -1.80 1.51 -13.26
N ASN A 48 -1.07 0.40 -13.38
CA ASN A 48 -0.95 -0.35 -14.63
C ASN A 48 -2.03 -1.43 -14.82
N ASN A 49 -3.07 -1.45 -13.98
CA ASN A 49 -4.18 -2.40 -14.06
C ASN A 49 -3.77 -3.88 -14.10
N ILE A 50 -2.73 -4.26 -13.36
CA ILE A 50 -2.27 -5.65 -13.30
C ILE A 50 -3.40 -6.51 -12.69
N PRO A 51 -4.02 -7.44 -13.44
CA PRO A 51 -5.31 -8.04 -13.07
C PRO A 51 -5.32 -8.66 -11.67
N ARG A 52 -4.26 -9.40 -11.33
CA ARG A 52 -4.13 -10.05 -10.02
C ARG A 52 -4.10 -9.04 -8.87
N GLN A 53 -3.38 -7.93 -9.03
CA GLN A 53 -3.22 -6.93 -7.97
C GLN A 53 -4.48 -6.06 -7.83
N THR A 54 -5.09 -5.68 -8.95
CA THR A 54 -6.35 -4.93 -8.97
C THR A 54 -7.52 -5.76 -8.41
N GLN A 55 -7.53 -7.07 -8.61
CA GLN A 55 -8.52 -7.95 -7.97
C GLN A 55 -8.26 -8.16 -6.48
N LEU A 56 -6.99 -8.22 -6.08
CA LEU A 56 -6.60 -8.40 -4.69
C LEU A 56 -7.08 -7.20 -3.85
N ILE A 57 -6.74 -5.97 -4.26
CA ILE A 57 -7.07 -4.77 -3.48
C ILE A 57 -8.58 -4.59 -3.27
N LYS A 58 -9.41 -4.99 -4.25
CA LYS A 58 -10.88 -4.95 -4.15
C LYS A 58 -11.46 -5.91 -3.11
N LYS A 59 -10.68 -6.92 -2.72
CA LYS A 59 -11.08 -7.93 -1.72
C LYS A 59 -10.47 -7.69 -0.35
N VAL A 60 -9.50 -6.77 -0.25
CA VAL A 60 -8.90 -6.39 1.03
C VAL A 60 -9.95 -5.60 1.83
N PRO A 61 -10.28 -6.02 3.06
CA PRO A 61 -11.27 -5.33 3.89
C PRO A 61 -10.92 -3.88 4.24
N TYR A 62 -9.65 -3.65 4.61
CA TYR A 62 -9.16 -2.33 5.03
C TYR A 62 -7.92 -1.96 4.24
N THR A 63 -7.93 -0.83 3.55
CA THR A 63 -6.75 -0.30 2.88
C THR A 63 -6.23 0.89 3.67
N VAL A 64 -4.94 0.92 3.97
CA VAL A 64 -4.30 2.04 4.65
C VAL A 64 -3.23 2.61 3.74
N VAL A 65 -3.30 3.92 3.52
CA VAL A 65 -2.33 4.64 2.69
C VAL A 65 -1.41 5.44 3.58
N ILE A 66 -0.10 5.27 3.39
CA ILE A 66 0.93 5.98 4.14
C ILE A 66 1.84 6.68 3.14
N ASP A 67 1.62 7.99 2.98
CA ASP A 67 2.37 8.80 2.02
C ASP A 67 3.72 9.31 2.54
N GLY A 68 3.89 9.33 3.86
CA GLY A 68 5.10 9.81 4.55
C GLY A 68 5.29 11.33 4.52
N CYS A 69 4.76 12.04 3.52
CA CYS A 69 4.93 13.49 3.38
C CYS A 69 3.64 14.20 2.94
N HIS A 70 3.63 15.53 3.05
CA HIS A 70 2.48 16.39 2.72
C HIS A 70 2.06 16.36 1.23
N ASN A 71 2.85 15.73 0.35
CA ASN A 71 2.51 15.67 -1.06
C ASN A 71 1.38 14.66 -1.36
N GLU A 72 1.19 13.67 -0.49
CA GLU A 72 0.07 12.71 -0.57
C GLU A 72 -0.06 12.05 -1.96
N CYS A 73 1.08 11.72 -2.57
CA CYS A 73 1.13 11.24 -3.95
C CYS A 73 0.35 9.93 -4.14
N SER A 74 0.48 9.01 -3.20
CA SER A 74 -0.16 7.70 -3.21
C SER A 74 -1.67 7.84 -3.05
N GLY A 75 -2.14 8.63 -2.07
CA GLY A 75 -3.56 8.96 -1.90
C GLY A 75 -4.16 9.58 -3.17
N LYS A 76 -3.52 10.62 -3.72
CA LYS A 76 -3.97 11.28 -4.97
C LYS A 76 -4.01 10.35 -6.17
N ILE A 77 -3.08 9.40 -6.26
CA ILE A 77 -3.09 8.38 -7.32
C ILE A 77 -4.28 7.43 -7.12
N LEU A 78 -4.53 6.97 -5.89
CA LEU A 78 -5.64 6.07 -5.57
C LEU A 78 -7.00 6.69 -5.84
N ASP A 79 -7.19 7.95 -5.45
CA ASP A 79 -8.39 8.73 -5.77
C ASP A 79 -8.62 8.80 -7.27
N ARG A 80 -7.55 9.07 -8.05
CA ARG A 80 -7.62 9.16 -9.51
C ARG A 80 -8.01 7.83 -10.17
N ILE A 81 -7.56 6.70 -9.62
CA ILE A 81 -7.88 5.37 -10.15
C ILE A 81 -9.12 4.74 -9.48
N GLY A 82 -9.82 5.49 -8.62
CA GLY A 82 -11.08 5.09 -8.00
C GLY A 82 -10.95 3.98 -6.96
N ILE A 83 -9.80 3.87 -6.29
CA ILE A 83 -9.59 2.92 -5.18
C ILE A 83 -9.84 3.65 -3.87
N LYS A 84 -10.80 3.14 -3.08
CA LYS A 84 -11.09 3.64 -1.73
C LYS A 84 -10.12 3.05 -0.71
N TYR A 85 -9.77 3.84 0.29
CA TYR A 85 -8.93 3.49 1.42
C TYR A 85 -9.45 4.16 2.69
#